data_AF-A0A924U8X3-F1
#
_entry.id   AF-A0A924U8X3-F1
#
_cell.length_a   1.000
_cell.length_b   1.000
_cell.length_c   1.000
_cell.angle_alpha   90.00
_cell.angle_beta   90.00
_cell.angle_gamma   90.00
#
_symmetry.space_group_name_H-M   'P 1'
#
loop_
_entity.id
_entity.type
_entity.pdbx_description
1 polymer ?
#
loop_
_entity_poly.entity_id
_entity_poly.type
_entity_poly.pdbx_seq_one_letter_code
_entity_poly.pdbx_strand_id
1 'polypeptide(L)'
;GPLMVALVLRTIEAFKVFDIIWIMTRGGPANTTRTLSILVYQEGFSFQRAGSGASLALIVTLIVSVLALAYGTMLRKTAGSMV
;
A
#
# COMPACT_ATOMS: atom_id res chain seq x y z
N GLY A 1 10.06 6.71 -21.10
CA GLY A 1 10.34 8.11 -20.70
C GLY A 1 10.12 8.31 -19.21
N PRO A 2 10.71 9.36 -18.60
CA PRO A 2 10.71 9.60 -17.14
C PRO A 2 9.31 9.73 -16.54
N LEU A 3 8.33 10.25 -17.28
CA LEU A 3 6.93 10.35 -16.86
C LEU A 3 6.28 8.98 -16.58
N MET A 4 6.65 7.94 -17.33
CA MET A 4 6.09 6.61 -17.16
C MET A 4 6.62 5.94 -15.88
N VAL A 5 7.89 6.19 -15.55
CA VAL A 5 8.50 5.77 -14.28
C VAL A 5 7.86 6.51 -13.11
N ALA A 6 7.67 7.83 -13.24
CA ALA A 6 7.01 8.65 -12.23
C ALA A 6 5.56 8.19 -11.97
N LEU A 7 4.81 7.85 -13.02
CA LEU A 7 3.46 7.33 -12.90
C LEU A 7 3.43 6.05 -12.07
N VAL A 8 4.25 5.05 -12.41
CA VAL A 8 4.29 3.77 -11.70
C VAL A 8 4.69 3.94 -10.24
N LEU A 9 5.70 4.76 -9.95
CA LEU A 9 6.11 5.04 -8.57
C LEU A 9 4.98 5.69 -7.78
N ARG A 10 4.26 6.65 -8.39
CA ARG A 10 3.13 7.34 -7.73
C ARG A 10 1.98 6.40 -7.43
N THR A 11 1.67 5.44 -8.32
CA THR A 11 0.64 4.44 -8.05
C THR A 11 1.05 3.53 -6.90
N ILE A 12 2.30 3.08 -6.85
CA ILE A 12 2.82 2.24 -5.75
C ILE A 12 2.73 2.98 -4.41
N GLU A 13 3.11 4.26 -4.36
CA GLU A 13 2.99 5.07 -3.15
C GLU A 13 1.54 5.27 -2.71
N ALA A 14 0.62 5.49 -3.64
CA ALA A 14 -0.80 5.64 -3.33
C ALA A 14 -1.39 4.38 -2.66
N PHE A 15 -0.95 3.17 -3.06
CA PHE A 15 -1.38 1.91 -2.43
C PHE A 15 -0.84 1.73 -1.00
N LYS A 16 0.28 2.38 -0.66
CA LYS A 16 0.93 2.29 0.66
C LYS A 16 0.56 3.44 1.60
N VAL A 17 -0.21 4.42 1.14
CA VAL A 17 -0.51 5.64 1.89
C VAL A 17 -1.33 5.29 3.14
N PHE A 18 -0.83 5.69 4.31
CA PHE A 18 -1.40 5.35 5.62
C PHE A 18 -1.48 6.61 6.48
N ASP A 19 -0.35 7.28 6.57
CA ASP A 19 -0.12 8.60 7.15
C ASP A 19 -1.21 9.62 6.80
N ILE A 20 -1.45 9.88 5.51
CA ILE A 20 -2.39 10.94 5.12
C ILE A 20 -3.84 10.60 5.46
N ILE A 21 -4.23 9.32 5.34
CA ILE A 21 -5.60 8.88 5.65
C ILE A 21 -5.82 8.90 7.17
N TRP A 22 -4.81 8.48 7.93
CA TRP A 22 -4.83 8.51 9.38
C TRP A 22 -4.91 9.94 9.93
N ILE A 23 -4.12 10.88 9.40
CA ILE A 23 -4.10 12.26 9.89
C ILE A 23 -5.42 13.01 9.61
N MET A 24 -6.04 12.73 8.45
CA MET A 24 -7.23 13.44 7.98
C MET A 24 -8.51 12.94 8.64
N THR A 25 -8.67 11.62 8.81
CA THR A 25 -9.97 11.04 9.21
C THR A 25 -9.86 9.93 10.24
N ARG A 26 -8.67 9.39 10.50
CA ARG A 26 -8.45 8.18 11.32
C ARG A 26 -9.36 7.00 10.94
N GLY A 27 -9.83 6.96 9.69
CA GLY A 27 -10.77 5.93 9.21
C GLY A 27 -12.25 6.25 9.41
N GLY A 28 -12.65 7.51 9.64
CA GLY A 28 -14.05 7.94 9.80
C GLY A 28 -14.70 8.60 8.55
N PRO A 29 -16.02 8.92 8.60
CA PRO A 29 -17.01 8.60 9.63
C PRO A 29 -17.66 7.23 9.38
N ALA A 30 -17.96 6.50 10.47
CA ALA A 30 -18.52 5.13 10.44
C ALA A 30 -17.66 4.08 9.70
N ASN A 31 -16.34 4.14 9.84
CA ASN A 31 -15.39 3.16 9.27
C ASN A 31 -15.31 3.13 7.73
N THR A 32 -15.95 4.08 7.04
CA THR A 32 -16.03 4.11 5.57
C THR A 32 -14.70 4.37 4.88
N THR A 33 -13.71 4.94 5.58
CA THR A 33 -12.36 5.22 5.08
C THR A 33 -11.29 4.33 5.71
N ARG A 34 -11.67 3.24 6.39
CA ARG A 34 -10.68 2.29 6.95
C ARG A 34 -9.99 1.52 5.82
N THR A 35 -8.74 1.87 5.56
CA THR A 35 -7.85 1.09 4.69
C THR A 35 -7.18 -0.04 5.46
N LEU A 36 -6.61 -1.01 4.72
CA LEU A 36 -5.86 -2.13 5.32
C LEU A 36 -4.76 -1.65 6.28
N SER A 37 -4.06 -0.58 5.93
CA SER A 37 -3.02 0.02 6.77
C SER A 37 -3.56 0.60 8.09
N ILE A 38 -4.80 1.13 8.09
CA ILE A 38 -5.47 1.61 9.31
C ILE A 38 -5.83 0.45 10.22
N LEU A 39 -6.28 -0.67 9.66
CA LEU A 39 -6.62 -1.87 10.43
C LEU A 39 -5.38 -2.49 11.10
N VAL A 40 -4.25 -2.55 10.39
CA VAL A 40 -2.97 -2.99 10.95
C VAL A 40 -2.59 -2.13 12.17
N TYR A 41 -2.70 -0.81 12.04
CA TYR A 41 -2.36 0.11 13.11
C TYR A 41 -3.31 -0.04 14.31
N GLN A 42 -4.62 -0.14 14.06
CA GLN A 42 -5.60 -0.31 15.14
C GLN A 42 -5.41 -1.63 15.89
N GLU A 43 -5.23 -2.75 15.20
CA GLU A 43 -5.02 -4.05 15.84
C GLU A 43 -3.67 -4.11 16.58
N GLY A 44 -2.59 -3.63 15.97
CA GLY A 44 -1.25 -3.70 16.56
C GLY A 44 -1.02 -2.71 17.70
N PHE A 45 -1.49 -1.47 17.56
CA PHE A 45 -1.13 -0.37 18.46
C PHE A 45 -2.30 0.18 19.28
N SER A 46 -3.53 0.23 18.76
CA SER A 46 -4.70 0.68 19.55
C SER A 46 -5.27 -0.42 20.45
N PHE A 47 -5.45 -1.62 19.92
CA PHE A 47 -5.98 -2.77 20.66
C PHE A 47 -4.88 -3.61 21.33
N GLN A 48 -3.60 -3.28 21.08
CA GLN A 48 -2.42 -4.02 21.57
C GLN A 48 -2.42 -5.52 21.22
N ARG A 49 -3.12 -5.91 20.15
CA ARG A 49 -3.16 -7.29 19.67
C ARG A 49 -2.06 -7.46 18.63
N ALA A 50 -0.81 -7.53 19.10
CA ALA A 50 0.36 -7.62 18.23
C ALA A 50 0.28 -8.79 17.24
N GLY A 51 -0.31 -9.93 17.62
CA GLY A 51 -0.49 -11.09 16.74
C GLY A 51 -1.43 -10.83 15.55
N SER A 52 -2.60 -10.22 15.78
CA SER A 52 -3.54 -9.86 14.71
C SER A 52 -3.04 -8.68 13.88
N GLY A 53 -2.39 -7.69 14.51
CA GLY A 53 -1.72 -6.60 13.80
C GLY A 53 -0.63 -7.12 12.86
N ALA A 54 0.19 -8.06 13.30
CA ALA A 54 1.26 -8.65 12.51
C ALA A 54 0.73 -9.50 11.34
N SER A 55 -0.32 -10.30 11.53
CA SER A 55 -0.89 -11.10 10.44
C SER A 55 -1.51 -10.21 9.35
N LEU A 56 -2.20 -9.15 9.73
CA LEU A 56 -2.70 -8.14 8.79
C LEU A 56 -1.55 -7.42 8.06
N ALA A 57 -0.47 -7.07 8.77
CA ALA A 57 0.69 -6.42 8.17
C ALA A 57 1.37 -7.30 7.11
N LEU A 58 1.46 -8.62 7.37
CA LEU A 58 2.00 -9.58 6.41
C LEU A 58 1.12 -9.73 5.17
N ILE A 59 -0.21 -9.76 5.33
CA ILE A 59 -1.15 -9.79 4.20
C ILE A 59 -0.98 -8.54 3.33
N VAL A 60 -0.92 -7.35 3.94
CA VAL A 60 -0.69 -6.09 3.23
C VAL A 60 0.66 -6.11 2.50
N THR A 61 1.71 -6.60 3.16
CA THR A 61 3.04 -6.73 2.58
C THR A 61 3.02 -7.64 1.35
N LEU A 62 2.29 -8.76 1.41
CA LEU A 62 2.17 -9.68 0.29
C LEU A 62 1.44 -9.04 -0.90
N ILE A 63 0.33 -8.34 -0.65
CA ILE A 63 -0.43 -7.62 -1.69
C ILE A 63 0.45 -6.57 -2.37
N VAL A 64 1.13 -5.74 -1.58
CA VAL A 64 2.02 -4.68 -2.10
C VAL A 64 3.21 -5.28 -2.85
N SER A 65 3.76 -6.40 -2.38
CA SER A 65 4.87 -7.10 -3.05
C SER A 65 4.43 -7.65 -4.41
N VAL A 66 3.24 -8.26 -4.50
CA VAL A 66 2.67 -8.75 -5.76
C VAL A 66 2.45 -7.59 -6.74
N LEU A 67 1.88 -6.47 -6.27
CA LEU A 67 1.72 -5.27 -7.10
C LEU A 67 3.07 -4.73 -7.57
N ALA A 68 4.06 -4.63 -6.68
CA ALA A 68 5.40 -4.17 -7.03
C ALA A 68 6.09 -5.07 -8.07
N LEU A 69 5.95 -6.38 -7.96
CA LEU A 69 6.46 -7.34 -8.95
C LEU A 69 5.72 -7.23 -10.29
N ALA A 70 4.39 -7.09 -10.27
CA ALA A 70 3.59 -6.88 -11.48
C ALA A 70 4.00 -5.59 -12.22
N TYR A 71 4.13 -4.48 -11.49
CA TYR A 71 4.60 -3.21 -12.05
C TYR A 71 6.06 -3.29 -12.51
N GLY A 72 6.94 -3.94 -11.75
CA GLY A 72 8.33 -4.15 -12.12
C GLY A 72 8.50 -4.97 -13.40
N THR A 73 7.67 -6.01 -13.60
CA THR A 73 7.67 -6.80 -14.83
C THR A 73 7.08 -6.03 -16.02
N MET A 74 6.03 -5.22 -15.82
CA MET A 74 5.50 -4.32 -16.86
C MET A 74 6.53 -3.29 -17.31
N LEU A 75 7.20 -2.62 -16.37
CA LEU A 75 8.26 -1.65 -16.67
C LEU A 75 9.41 -2.27 -17.44
N ARG A 76 9.81 -3.50 -17.10
CA ARG A 76 10.86 -4.26 -17.84
C ARG A 76 10.43 -4.58 -19.27
N LYS A 77 9.16 -4.94 -19.49
CA LYS A 77 8.63 -5.18 -20.84
C LYS A 77 8.64 -3.91 -21.70
N THR A 78 8.27 -2.76 -21.14
CA THR A 78 8.27 -1.49 -21.89
C THR A 78 9.67 -0.91 -22.09
N ALA A 79 10.62 -1.19 -21.19
CA ALA A 79 12.04 -0.82 -21.37
C ALA A 79 12.76 -1.73 -22.38
N GLY A 80 12.42 -3.03 -22.42
CA GLY A 80 12.98 -3.98 -23.38
C GLY A 80 12.40 -3.87 -24.80
N SER A 81 11.23 -3.26 -24.97
CA SER A 81 10.63 -3.01 -26.30
C SER A 81 11.15 -1.73 -26.98
N MET A 82 12.07 -1.00 -26.35
CA MET A 82 12.66 0.24 -26.86
C MET A 82 14.14 0.07 -27.26
N VAL A 83 14.66 -1.17 -27.24
CA VAL A 83 15.96 -1.57 -27.80
C VAL A 83 15.74 -2.37 -29.08
#